data_AF-A0A9P5YG79-F1
#
_entry.id   AF-A0A9P5YG79-F1
#
_cell.length_a   1.000
_cell.length_b   1.000
_cell.length_c   1.000
_cell.angle_alpha   90.00
_cell.angle_beta   90.00
_cell.angle_gamma   90.00
#
_symmetry.space_group_name_H-M   'P 1'
#
loop_
_entity.id
_entity.type
_entity.pdbx_description
1 polymer ?
#
loop_
_entity_poly.entity_id
_entity_poly.type
_entity_poly.pdbx_seq_one_letter_code
_entity_poly.pdbx_strand_id
1 'polypeptide(L)'
;MTDFFEDRQAVTNTTRSGVHEYIYYPGLGTVLPQQITYALNMAPIRDKYTIHSKSIVCQDVELKGDITIGSGTIVHPKATIFAIAGPIVIGSGCIIEEGAIIVNRRKEVMRIGDDNLFEIGCRVESPTVGNFNTVSTRARVHHTVRIGSYCVIGTGCLLVPTEDEVLDDYSVTYGPAAERRIWSGRGKVQEADLRRKHAEYLRDMLPKFNRLRRGDGT
;
A
#
# COMPACT_ATOMS: atom_id res chain seq x y z
N MET A 1 24.87 -7.67 27.69
CA MET A 1 24.64 -8.82 26.82
C MET A 1 25.21 -8.42 25.48
N THR A 2 26.38 -8.93 25.15
CA THR A 2 27.20 -8.51 24.01
C THR A 2 26.47 -8.77 22.68
N ASP A 3 26.52 -7.79 21.78
CA ASP A 3 25.91 -7.86 20.46
C ASP A 3 26.45 -9.07 19.68
N PHE A 4 25.59 -10.05 19.43
CA PHE A 4 25.89 -11.29 18.69
C PHE A 4 26.20 -11.03 17.19
N PHE A 5 26.30 -9.77 16.78
CA PHE A 5 26.28 -9.32 15.40
C PHE A 5 27.63 -8.79 14.88
N GLU A 6 28.62 -8.56 15.74
CA GLU A 6 29.88 -7.91 15.33
C GLU A 6 30.89 -8.83 14.62
N ASP A 7 30.81 -10.15 14.78
CA ASP A 7 31.76 -11.10 14.16
C ASP A 7 31.11 -11.95 13.04
N ARG A 8 30.87 -11.36 11.87
CA ARG A 8 30.44 -12.11 10.67
C ARG A 8 31.61 -12.26 9.70
N GLN A 9 31.91 -13.50 9.29
CA GLN A 9 32.88 -13.77 8.23
C GLN A 9 32.16 -14.22 6.96
N ALA A 10 32.44 -13.56 5.85
CA ALA A 10 32.00 -14.01 4.53
C ALA A 10 32.86 -15.21 4.11
N VAL A 11 32.24 -16.36 3.90
CA VAL A 11 32.91 -17.57 3.42
C VAL A 11 32.41 -17.85 2.01
N THR A 12 33.31 -17.74 1.03
CA THR A 12 33.06 -18.11 -0.35
C THR A 12 33.46 -19.56 -0.57
N ASN A 13 32.51 -20.38 -1.00
CA ASN A 13 32.81 -21.77 -1.39
C ASN A 13 32.49 -21.93 -2.88
N THR A 14 33.50 -22.32 -3.66
CA THR A 14 33.37 -22.47 -5.11
C THR A 14 33.06 -23.93 -5.42
N THR A 15 31.82 -24.21 -5.81
CA THR A 15 31.43 -25.53 -6.33
C THR A 15 31.27 -25.48 -7.84
N ARG A 16 31.22 -26.65 -8.50
CA ARG A 16 31.05 -26.77 -9.97
C ARG A 16 29.77 -26.09 -10.51
N SER A 17 28.83 -25.70 -9.65
CA SER A 17 27.56 -25.04 -10.01
C SER A 17 27.55 -23.51 -9.82
N GLY A 18 28.63 -22.90 -9.35
CA GLY A 18 28.73 -21.44 -9.15
C GLY A 18 29.32 -21.03 -7.81
N VAL A 19 29.57 -19.74 -7.64
CA VAL A 19 30.04 -19.15 -6.37
C VAL A 19 28.82 -18.91 -5.48
N HIS A 20 28.76 -19.60 -4.33
CA HIS A 20 27.72 -19.36 -3.34
C HIS A 20 28.34 -18.67 -2.12
N GLU A 21 27.82 -17.49 -1.81
CA GLU A 21 28.27 -16.67 -0.67
C GLU A 21 27.45 -17.05 0.58
N TYR A 22 28.12 -17.56 1.61
CA TYR A 22 27.50 -17.93 2.88
C TYR A 22 28.05 -17.07 4.02
N ILE A 23 27.18 -16.70 4.95
CA ILE A 23 27.57 -15.97 6.17
C ILE A 23 27.78 -17.00 7.27
N TYR A 24 29.02 -17.13 7.75
CA TYR A 24 29.36 -17.96 8.90
C TYR A 24 29.20 -17.14 10.19
N TYR A 25 28.48 -17.70 11.16
CA TYR A 25 28.31 -17.12 12.49
C TYR A 25 29.13 -17.93 13.50
N PRO A 26 30.31 -17.42 13.94
CA PRO A 26 31.22 -18.16 14.81
C PRO A 26 30.57 -18.61 16.13
N GLY A 27 29.63 -17.83 16.65
CA GLY A 27 28.91 -18.13 17.90
C GLY A 27 27.94 -19.32 17.84
N LEU A 28 27.60 -19.82 16.63
CA LEU A 28 26.68 -20.94 16.43
C LEU A 28 27.36 -22.20 15.86
N GLY A 29 28.65 -22.13 15.52
CA GLY A 29 29.44 -23.25 15.03
C GLY A 29 28.94 -23.91 13.73
N THR A 30 27.95 -23.34 13.04
CA THR A 30 27.24 -23.95 11.90
C THR A 30 26.89 -22.93 10.83
N VAL A 31 26.76 -23.39 9.58
CA VAL A 31 26.21 -22.60 8.47
C VAL A 31 24.68 -22.67 8.52
N LEU A 32 24.00 -21.53 8.56
CA LEU A 32 22.54 -21.49 8.59
C LEU A 32 21.96 -21.84 7.20
N PRO A 33 20.83 -22.57 7.15
CA PRO A 33 20.09 -22.80 5.91
C PRO A 33 19.82 -21.49 5.18
N GLN A 34 19.89 -21.50 3.85
CA GLN A 34 19.78 -20.30 3.02
C GLN A 34 18.54 -19.46 3.34
N GLN A 35 17.42 -20.11 3.66
CA GLN A 35 16.14 -19.48 4.04
C GLN A 35 16.20 -18.74 5.38
N ILE A 36 16.99 -19.25 6.35
CA ILE A 36 17.23 -18.59 7.64
C ILE A 36 18.21 -17.41 7.45
N THR A 37 19.25 -17.60 6.62
CA THR A 37 20.17 -16.52 6.25
C THR A 37 19.43 -15.38 5.54
N TYR A 38 18.49 -15.65 4.62
CA TYR A 38 17.66 -14.63 3.98
C TYR A 38 16.76 -13.89 4.97
N ALA A 39 16.14 -14.58 5.93
CA ALA A 39 15.34 -13.96 6.98
C ALA A 39 16.19 -13.05 7.89
N LEU A 40 17.44 -13.43 8.17
CA LEU A 40 18.40 -12.65 8.96
C LEU A 40 19.09 -11.53 8.16
N ASN A 41 19.08 -11.61 6.82
CA ASN A 41 19.59 -10.57 5.90
C ASN A 41 18.52 -9.57 5.47
N MET A 42 17.27 -9.73 5.89
CA MET A 42 16.31 -8.62 5.77
C MET A 42 16.72 -7.55 6.76
N ALA A 43 17.43 -6.53 6.25
CA ALA A 43 17.64 -5.31 6.99
C ALA A 43 16.30 -4.87 7.60
N PRO A 44 16.25 -4.50 8.89
CA PRO A 44 15.01 -4.07 9.51
C PRO A 44 14.42 -2.97 8.63
N ILE A 45 13.18 -3.19 8.19
CA ILE A 45 12.43 -2.22 7.39
C ILE A 45 12.39 -0.94 8.22
N ARG A 46 13.21 0.05 7.83
CA ARG A 46 13.25 1.32 8.53
C ARG A 46 12.03 2.10 8.11
N ASP A 47 11.19 2.41 9.08
CA ASP A 47 10.02 3.22 8.88
C ASP A 47 10.44 4.64 8.44
N LYS A 48 9.91 5.07 7.29
CA LYS A 48 10.14 6.41 6.73
C LYS A 48 8.81 6.92 6.19
N TYR A 49 8.35 8.04 6.73
CA TYR A 49 7.06 8.60 6.38
C TYR A 49 7.23 10.01 5.82
N THR A 50 6.94 10.18 4.53
CA THR A 50 6.93 11.51 3.88
C THR A 50 5.48 11.94 3.73
N ILE A 51 4.99 12.77 4.65
CA ILE A 51 3.59 13.18 4.73
C ILE A 51 3.48 14.65 4.37
N HIS A 52 2.78 14.96 3.27
CA HIS A 52 2.64 16.35 2.83
C HIS A 52 1.88 17.20 3.87
N SER A 53 2.27 18.46 4.05
CA SER A 53 1.74 19.38 5.08
C SER A 53 0.21 19.61 5.02
N LYS A 54 -0.36 19.57 3.81
CA LYS A 54 -1.81 19.69 3.57
C LYS A 54 -2.60 18.37 3.71
N SER A 55 -1.93 17.25 3.95
CA SER A 55 -2.61 15.97 4.17
C SER A 55 -3.11 15.87 5.61
N ILE A 56 -4.17 15.07 5.80
CA ILE A 56 -4.76 14.82 7.11
C ILE A 56 -4.61 13.34 7.38
N VAL A 57 -3.73 12.98 8.29
CA VAL A 57 -3.49 11.59 8.69
C VAL A 57 -3.85 11.47 10.16
N CYS A 58 -4.83 10.63 10.50
CA CYS A 58 -5.19 10.41 11.90
C CYS A 58 -4.03 9.72 12.65
N GLN A 59 -3.91 9.98 13.95
CA GLN A 59 -2.83 9.43 14.79
C GLN A 59 -2.92 7.91 14.92
N ASP A 60 -4.14 7.36 14.92
CA ASP A 60 -4.42 5.92 15.06
C ASP A 60 -4.29 5.15 13.73
N VAL A 61 -3.64 5.75 12.73
CA VAL A 61 -3.30 5.07 11.48
C VAL A 61 -2.06 4.22 11.71
N GLU A 62 -2.14 2.96 11.32
CA GLU A 62 -0.99 2.05 11.35
C GLU A 62 -0.18 2.20 10.07
N LEU A 63 1.02 2.75 10.19
CA LEU A 63 1.98 2.90 9.10
C LEU A 63 3.18 1.99 9.37
N LYS A 64 3.72 1.37 8.31
CA LYS A 64 4.96 0.58 8.38
C LYS A 64 5.73 0.63 7.06
N GLY A 65 7.03 0.84 7.13
CA GLY A 65 7.93 0.92 5.98
C GLY A 65 8.07 2.30 5.37
N ASP A 66 8.46 2.34 4.09
CA ASP A 66 8.67 3.59 3.34
C ASP A 66 7.37 4.01 2.64
N ILE A 67 6.73 5.07 3.15
CA ILE A 67 5.43 5.54 2.70
C ILE A 67 5.50 7.03 2.41
N THR A 68 5.01 7.40 1.24
CA THR A 68 4.82 8.80 0.82
C THR A 68 3.33 9.08 0.64
N ILE A 69 2.84 10.17 1.23
CA ILE A 69 1.44 10.62 1.18
C ILE A 69 1.39 12.01 0.55
N GLY A 70 0.71 12.11 -0.59
CA GLY A 70 0.53 13.34 -1.36
C GLY A 70 -0.36 14.38 -0.69
N SER A 71 -0.42 15.56 -1.32
CA SER A 71 -1.12 16.73 -0.78
C SER A 71 -2.63 16.52 -0.70
N GLY A 72 -3.26 16.97 0.38
CA GLY A 72 -4.72 16.96 0.51
C GLY A 72 -5.33 15.57 0.65
N THR A 73 -4.50 14.52 0.74
CA THR A 73 -4.92 13.15 1.04
C THR A 73 -5.35 13.04 2.50
N ILE A 74 -6.42 12.29 2.73
CA ILE A 74 -7.10 12.14 4.01
C ILE A 74 -7.06 10.66 4.40
N VAL A 75 -6.56 10.36 5.59
CA VAL A 75 -6.46 9.00 6.12
C VAL A 75 -7.18 8.93 7.47
N HIS A 76 -8.25 8.17 7.51
CA HIS A 76 -9.12 7.97 8.66
C HIS A 76 -8.45 7.09 9.73
N PRO A 77 -8.94 7.13 10.98
CA PRO A 77 -8.44 6.27 12.06
C PRO A 77 -8.50 4.78 11.70
N LYS A 78 -7.60 3.98 12.28
CA LYS A 78 -7.52 2.51 12.10
C LYS A 78 -7.28 2.04 10.66
N ALA A 79 -7.00 2.94 9.72
CA ALA A 79 -6.48 2.54 8.42
C ALA A 79 -5.07 1.94 8.60
N THR A 80 -4.73 0.99 7.74
CA THR A 80 -3.47 0.26 7.79
C THR A 80 -2.76 0.40 6.45
N ILE A 81 -1.55 0.98 6.45
CA ILE A 81 -0.74 1.15 5.24
C ILE A 81 0.64 0.53 5.49
N PHE A 82 0.90 -0.61 4.86
CA PHE A 82 2.09 -1.41 5.11
C PHE A 82 2.93 -1.60 3.84
N ALA A 83 4.05 -0.88 3.77
CA ALA A 83 5.12 -1.06 2.80
C ALA A 83 6.08 -2.16 3.30
N ILE A 84 5.69 -3.43 3.13
CA ILE A 84 6.41 -4.57 3.71
C ILE A 84 7.67 -4.93 2.91
N ALA A 85 7.56 -5.05 1.59
CA ALA A 85 8.68 -5.46 0.75
C ALA A 85 9.22 -4.33 -0.15
N GLY A 86 8.40 -3.31 -0.40
CA GLY A 86 8.70 -2.19 -1.27
C GLY A 86 7.87 -0.96 -0.86
N PRO A 87 8.29 0.24 -1.27
CA PRO A 87 7.66 1.48 -0.84
C PRO A 87 6.23 1.64 -1.39
N ILE A 88 5.43 2.46 -0.72
CA ILE A 88 4.11 2.88 -1.17
C ILE A 88 4.12 4.39 -1.41
N VAL A 89 3.71 4.81 -2.61
CA VAL A 89 3.55 6.22 -2.96
C VAL A 89 2.08 6.48 -3.25
N ILE A 90 1.45 7.30 -2.43
CA ILE A 90 0.05 7.71 -2.53
C ILE A 90 -0.01 9.13 -3.08
N GLY A 91 -0.80 9.31 -4.13
CA GLY A 91 -1.05 10.60 -4.76
C GLY A 91 -1.78 11.59 -3.87
N SER A 92 -2.21 12.68 -4.48
CA SER A 92 -2.92 13.79 -3.85
C SER A 92 -4.42 13.55 -3.82
N GLY A 93 -5.12 14.20 -2.89
CA GLY A 93 -6.60 14.19 -2.85
C GLY A 93 -7.25 12.83 -2.58
N CYS A 94 -6.48 11.80 -2.22
CA CYS A 94 -7.04 10.49 -1.92
C CYS A 94 -7.79 10.51 -0.58
N ILE A 95 -8.81 9.68 -0.44
CA ILE A 95 -9.53 9.46 0.82
C ILE A 95 -9.38 7.97 1.17
N ILE A 96 -8.81 7.69 2.32
CA ILE A 96 -8.61 6.35 2.86
C ILE A 96 -9.45 6.26 4.14
N GLU A 97 -10.57 5.57 4.06
CA GLU A 97 -11.56 5.50 5.14
C GLU A 97 -11.17 4.50 6.24
N GLU A 98 -11.96 4.48 7.31
CA GLU A 98 -11.67 3.70 8.53
C GLU A 98 -11.50 2.20 8.21
N GLY A 99 -10.43 1.62 8.73
CA GLY A 99 -10.15 0.19 8.55
C GLY A 99 -9.77 -0.22 7.12
N ALA A 100 -9.60 0.71 6.18
CA ALA A 100 -9.03 0.41 4.87
C ALA A 100 -7.58 -0.07 5.01
N ILE A 101 -7.22 -1.11 4.24
CA ILE A 101 -5.93 -1.77 4.33
C ILE A 101 -5.20 -1.72 2.98
N ILE A 102 -4.07 -1.05 2.93
CA ILE A 102 -3.21 -0.94 1.75
C ILE A 102 -1.88 -1.64 2.07
N VAL A 103 -1.51 -2.65 1.28
CA VAL A 103 -0.29 -3.43 1.55
C VAL A 103 0.51 -3.63 0.29
N ASN A 104 1.80 -3.27 0.35
CA ASN A 104 2.76 -3.64 -0.67
C ASN A 104 3.64 -4.80 -0.19
N ARG A 105 3.41 -5.98 -0.75
CA ARG A 105 4.23 -7.20 -0.53
C ARG A 105 5.25 -7.44 -1.64
N ARG A 106 5.29 -6.56 -2.65
CA ARG A 106 6.23 -6.64 -3.76
C ARG A 106 7.44 -5.73 -3.51
N LYS A 107 8.57 -6.05 -4.13
CA LYS A 107 9.79 -5.24 -4.05
C LYS A 107 9.66 -3.93 -4.83
N GLU A 108 8.84 -3.93 -5.87
CA GLU A 108 8.58 -2.74 -6.67
C GLU A 108 7.74 -1.71 -5.89
N VAL A 109 7.86 -0.44 -6.29
CA VAL A 109 7.06 0.64 -5.72
C VAL A 109 5.58 0.44 -6.06
N MET A 110 4.72 0.38 -5.04
CA MET A 110 3.28 0.46 -5.23
C MET A 110 2.89 1.93 -5.44
N ARG A 111 2.29 2.22 -6.60
CA ARG A 111 1.90 3.59 -7.00
C ARG A 111 0.39 3.71 -6.99
N ILE A 112 -0.12 4.59 -6.13
CA ILE A 112 -1.52 5.02 -6.12
C ILE A 112 -1.57 6.44 -6.67
N GLY A 113 -2.38 6.66 -7.71
CA GLY A 113 -2.60 7.97 -8.32
C GLY A 113 -3.42 8.92 -7.46
N ASP A 114 -3.94 9.95 -8.09
CA ASP A 114 -4.64 11.05 -7.44
C ASP A 114 -6.15 10.77 -7.30
N ASP A 115 -6.74 11.42 -6.29
CA ASP A 115 -8.17 11.45 -6.06
C ASP A 115 -8.78 10.04 -6.01
N ASN A 116 -8.15 9.07 -5.34
CA ASN A 116 -8.76 7.74 -5.15
C ASN A 116 -9.58 7.69 -3.85
N LEU A 117 -10.70 6.97 -3.85
CA LEU A 117 -11.53 6.71 -2.69
C LEU A 117 -11.42 5.23 -2.27
N PHE A 118 -10.87 4.98 -1.10
CA PHE A 118 -10.79 3.67 -0.48
C PHE A 118 -11.77 3.62 0.69
N GLU A 119 -12.91 2.97 0.48
CA GLU A 119 -13.98 2.94 1.47
C GLU A 119 -13.69 1.99 2.64
N ILE A 120 -14.51 2.11 3.68
CA ILE A 120 -14.40 1.38 4.96
C ILE A 120 -14.09 -0.11 4.75
N GLY A 121 -13.01 -0.57 5.38
CA GLY A 121 -12.66 -1.99 5.43
C GLY A 121 -12.23 -2.62 4.11
N CYS A 122 -12.00 -1.85 3.05
CA CYS A 122 -11.45 -2.39 1.81
C CYS A 122 -10.00 -2.85 1.98
N ARG A 123 -9.52 -3.73 1.09
CA ARG A 123 -8.14 -4.20 1.07
C ARG A 123 -7.56 -4.11 -0.32
N VAL A 124 -6.43 -3.43 -0.48
CA VAL A 124 -5.77 -3.22 -1.77
C VAL A 124 -4.30 -3.63 -1.71
N GLU A 125 -3.93 -4.58 -2.57
CA GLU A 125 -2.54 -5.03 -2.76
C GLU A 125 -2.04 -4.78 -4.19
N SER A 126 -2.82 -4.05 -5.00
CA SER A 126 -2.54 -3.75 -6.40
C SER A 126 -1.24 -2.96 -6.59
N PRO A 127 -0.31 -3.35 -7.47
CA PRO A 127 0.97 -2.64 -7.64
C PRO A 127 0.80 -1.23 -8.21
N THR A 128 -0.25 -1.01 -9.02
CA THR A 128 -0.51 0.26 -9.68
C THR A 128 -2.00 0.53 -9.66
N VAL A 129 -2.39 1.68 -9.11
CA VAL A 129 -3.75 2.21 -9.10
C VAL A 129 -3.69 3.58 -9.76
N GLY A 130 -4.47 3.79 -10.83
CA GLY A 130 -4.57 5.08 -11.52
C GLY A 130 -5.32 6.13 -10.70
N ASN A 131 -6.02 7.04 -11.39
CA ASN A 131 -6.66 8.19 -10.75
C ASN A 131 -8.18 8.02 -10.66
N PHE A 132 -8.81 8.71 -9.71
CA PHE A 132 -10.28 8.76 -9.61
C PHE A 132 -10.96 7.39 -9.46
N ASN A 133 -10.30 6.41 -8.86
CA ASN A 133 -10.91 5.11 -8.60
C ASN A 133 -11.69 5.11 -7.30
N THR A 134 -12.72 4.25 -7.22
CA THR A 134 -13.43 3.95 -5.98
C THR A 134 -13.30 2.47 -5.66
N VAL A 135 -12.67 2.14 -4.53
CA VAL A 135 -12.64 0.78 -3.99
C VAL A 135 -13.66 0.73 -2.86
N SER A 136 -14.83 0.15 -3.13
CA SER A 136 -15.96 0.19 -2.21
C SER A 136 -15.77 -0.68 -0.97
N THR A 137 -16.67 -0.49 -0.03
CA THR A 137 -16.68 -1.07 1.31
C THR A 137 -16.41 -2.58 1.27
N ARG A 138 -15.43 -3.03 2.06
CA ARG A 138 -15.01 -4.45 2.17
C ARG A 138 -14.58 -5.12 0.85
N ALA A 139 -14.40 -4.38 -0.24
CA ALA A 139 -13.83 -4.93 -1.47
C ALA A 139 -12.36 -5.31 -1.26
N ARG A 140 -11.89 -6.32 -1.99
CA ARG A 140 -10.53 -6.85 -1.89
C ARG A 140 -9.91 -6.94 -3.28
N VAL A 141 -8.77 -6.29 -3.48
CA VAL A 141 -8.02 -6.28 -4.73
C VAL A 141 -6.66 -6.93 -4.53
N HIS A 142 -6.40 -7.96 -5.31
CA HIS A 142 -5.16 -8.74 -5.26
C HIS A 142 -3.98 -8.04 -5.92
N HIS A 143 -2.76 -8.50 -5.62
CA HIS A 143 -1.52 -7.96 -6.17
C HIS A 143 -1.26 -8.32 -7.64
N THR A 144 -2.06 -9.22 -8.22
CA THR A 144 -2.03 -9.58 -9.64
C THR A 144 -2.80 -8.56 -10.50
N VAL A 145 -3.53 -7.64 -9.87
CA VAL A 145 -4.38 -6.68 -10.57
C VAL A 145 -3.69 -5.33 -10.64
N ARG A 146 -3.70 -4.70 -11.82
CA ARG A 146 -3.34 -3.29 -12.03
C ARG A 146 -4.60 -2.52 -12.36
N ILE A 147 -4.90 -1.46 -11.63
CA ILE A 147 -6.13 -0.68 -11.82
C ILE A 147 -5.80 0.57 -12.64
N GLY A 148 -6.56 0.81 -13.71
CA GLY A 148 -6.56 2.05 -14.48
C GLY A 148 -7.16 3.22 -13.71
N SER A 149 -7.82 4.13 -14.42
CA SER A 149 -8.47 5.33 -13.87
C SER A 149 -9.99 5.28 -14.01
N TYR A 150 -10.72 5.96 -13.12
CA TYR A 150 -12.19 5.97 -13.09
C TYR A 150 -12.82 4.57 -12.94
N CYS A 151 -12.09 3.62 -12.37
CA CYS A 151 -12.59 2.29 -12.08
C CYS A 151 -13.38 2.28 -10.76
N VAL A 152 -14.38 1.42 -10.68
CA VAL A 152 -15.15 1.18 -9.45
C VAL A 152 -15.10 -0.30 -9.11
N ILE A 153 -14.58 -0.63 -7.93
CA ILE A 153 -14.60 -1.99 -7.38
C ILE A 153 -15.75 -2.06 -6.38
N GLY A 154 -16.81 -2.76 -6.73
CA GLY A 154 -18.05 -2.79 -5.98
C GLY A 154 -17.92 -3.42 -4.58
N THR A 155 -18.90 -3.12 -3.73
CA THR A 155 -18.95 -3.56 -2.34
C THR A 155 -18.78 -5.07 -2.20
N GLY A 156 -17.85 -5.48 -1.32
CA GLY A 156 -17.58 -6.89 -1.04
C GLY A 156 -17.03 -7.69 -2.22
N CYS A 157 -16.68 -7.05 -3.34
CA CYS A 157 -16.08 -7.75 -4.48
C CYS A 157 -14.70 -8.29 -4.12
N LEU A 158 -14.41 -9.49 -4.60
CA LEU A 158 -13.10 -10.14 -4.47
C LEU A 158 -12.46 -10.23 -5.85
N LEU A 159 -11.51 -9.33 -6.13
CA LEU A 159 -10.81 -9.27 -7.42
C LEU A 159 -9.45 -9.97 -7.30
N VAL A 160 -9.45 -11.27 -7.57
CA VAL A 160 -8.29 -12.17 -7.47
C VAL A 160 -8.20 -13.02 -8.75
N PRO A 161 -7.79 -12.43 -9.89
CA PRO A 161 -7.54 -13.20 -11.10
C PRO A 161 -6.33 -14.13 -10.90
N THR A 162 -6.33 -15.26 -11.59
CA THR A 162 -5.25 -16.26 -11.55
C THR A 162 -3.98 -15.76 -12.20
N GLU A 163 -4.11 -14.91 -13.22
CA GLU A 163 -3.02 -14.31 -13.97
C GLU A 163 -2.93 -12.80 -13.70
N ASP A 164 -1.78 -12.21 -14.03
CA ASP A 164 -1.62 -10.77 -14.00
C ASP A 164 -2.58 -10.10 -14.99
N GLU A 165 -3.33 -9.13 -14.50
CA GLU A 165 -4.40 -8.48 -15.25
C GLU A 165 -4.39 -6.97 -15.06
N VAL A 166 -4.76 -6.25 -16.12
CA VAL A 166 -4.98 -4.80 -16.09
C VAL A 166 -6.47 -4.53 -16.23
N LEU A 167 -7.04 -3.81 -15.26
CA LEU A 167 -8.37 -3.22 -15.38
C LEU A 167 -8.25 -1.93 -16.18
N ASP A 168 -8.87 -1.92 -17.35
CA ASP A 168 -8.95 -0.74 -18.20
C ASP A 168 -9.71 0.39 -17.50
N ASP A 169 -9.42 1.63 -17.92
CA ASP A 169 -10.11 2.81 -17.44
C ASP A 169 -11.63 2.66 -17.55
N TYR A 170 -12.36 3.26 -16.62
CA TYR A 170 -13.83 3.21 -16.55
C TYR A 170 -14.41 1.82 -16.28
N SER A 171 -13.59 0.82 -15.92
CA SER A 171 -14.10 -0.51 -15.54
C SER A 171 -14.84 -0.49 -14.21
N VAL A 172 -16.03 -1.08 -14.17
CA VAL A 172 -16.82 -1.29 -12.95
C VAL A 172 -16.94 -2.78 -12.70
N THR A 173 -16.37 -3.22 -11.58
CA THR A 173 -16.46 -4.61 -11.12
C THR A 173 -17.54 -4.72 -10.06
N TYR A 174 -18.43 -5.71 -10.14
CA TYR A 174 -19.52 -5.89 -9.19
C TYR A 174 -19.88 -7.37 -8.98
N GLY A 175 -20.62 -7.64 -7.91
CA GLY A 175 -21.12 -8.96 -7.58
C GLY A 175 -20.04 -9.93 -7.03
N PRO A 176 -20.47 -11.09 -6.51
CA PRO A 176 -19.56 -12.06 -5.90
C PRO A 176 -18.63 -12.74 -6.91
N ALA A 177 -19.02 -12.78 -8.18
CA ALA A 177 -18.23 -13.35 -9.28
C ALA A 177 -17.27 -12.33 -9.93
N ALA A 178 -17.16 -11.11 -9.39
CA ALA A 178 -16.37 -10.02 -9.96
C ALA A 178 -16.71 -9.75 -11.44
N GLU A 179 -18.00 -9.71 -11.76
CA GLU A 179 -18.51 -9.35 -13.08
C GLU A 179 -18.09 -7.92 -13.45
N ARG A 180 -17.96 -7.64 -14.74
CA ARG A 180 -17.45 -6.36 -15.22
C ARG A 180 -18.40 -5.71 -16.21
N ARG A 181 -18.45 -4.39 -16.12
CA ARG A 181 -19.07 -3.53 -17.13
C ARG A 181 -18.20 -2.30 -17.34
N ILE A 182 -18.32 -1.69 -18.51
CA ILE A 182 -17.65 -0.43 -18.82
C ILE A 182 -18.59 0.70 -18.44
N TRP A 183 -18.10 1.64 -17.63
CA TRP A 183 -18.82 2.86 -17.32
C TRP A 183 -18.74 3.82 -18.49
N SER A 184 -19.90 4.31 -18.95
CA SER A 184 -20.00 5.31 -20.02
C SER A 184 -19.35 6.68 -19.72
N GLY A 185 -18.79 6.89 -18.52
CA GLY A 185 -18.26 8.18 -18.06
C GLY A 185 -19.33 9.25 -17.78
N ARG A 186 -20.62 8.94 -18.03
CA ARG A 186 -21.74 9.80 -17.64
C ARG A 186 -21.76 9.96 -16.13
N GLY A 187 -21.73 11.20 -15.65
CA GLY A 187 -21.66 11.49 -14.22
C GLY A 187 -20.25 11.87 -13.73
N LYS A 188 -19.22 11.80 -14.57
CA LYS A 188 -17.82 12.03 -14.17
C LYS A 188 -17.58 13.36 -13.47
N VAL A 189 -18.16 14.44 -13.98
CA VAL A 189 -18.05 15.78 -13.36
C VAL A 189 -18.76 15.79 -12.01
N GLN A 190 -19.98 15.23 -11.95
CA GLN A 190 -20.75 15.15 -10.72
C GLN A 190 -20.04 14.31 -9.65
N GLU A 191 -19.41 13.21 -10.03
CA GLU A 191 -18.63 12.35 -9.12
C GLU A 191 -17.39 13.10 -8.60
N ALA A 192 -16.64 13.76 -9.48
CA ALA A 192 -15.48 14.56 -9.08
C ALA A 192 -15.87 15.72 -8.14
N ASP A 193 -16.99 16.39 -8.41
CA ASP A 193 -17.53 17.47 -7.58
C ASP A 193 -17.97 16.95 -6.21
N LEU A 194 -18.64 15.79 -6.18
CA LEU A 194 -19.05 15.13 -4.94
C LEU A 194 -17.82 14.73 -4.11
N ARG A 195 -16.80 14.15 -4.75
CA ARG A 195 -15.55 13.75 -4.10
C ARG A 195 -14.81 14.95 -3.51
N ARG A 196 -14.76 16.06 -4.24
CA ARG A 196 -14.15 17.30 -3.74
C ARG A 196 -14.89 17.84 -2.51
N LYS A 197 -16.23 17.90 -2.55
CA LYS A 197 -17.04 18.30 -1.38
C LYS A 197 -16.87 17.35 -0.20
N HIS A 198 -16.77 16.05 -0.48
CA HIS A 198 -16.48 15.05 0.55
C HIS A 198 -15.12 15.32 1.21
N ALA A 199 -14.07 15.54 0.42
CA ALA A 199 -12.76 15.88 0.94
C ALA A 199 -12.76 17.22 1.73
N GLU A 200 -13.46 18.25 1.26
CA GLU A 200 -13.62 19.52 1.99
C GLU A 200 -14.28 19.33 3.34
N TYR A 201 -15.40 18.60 3.39
CA TYR A 201 -16.09 18.27 4.63
C TYR A 201 -15.20 17.51 5.61
N LEU A 202 -14.49 16.49 5.12
CA LEU A 202 -13.58 15.70 5.94
C LEU A 202 -12.41 16.53 6.47
N ARG A 203 -11.90 17.50 5.69
CA ARG A 203 -10.85 18.41 6.17
C ARG A 203 -11.30 19.27 7.34
N ASP A 204 -12.54 19.70 7.35
CA ASP A 204 -13.08 20.52 8.42
C ASP A 204 -13.50 19.70 9.65
N MET A 205 -13.94 18.45 9.44
CA MET A 205 -14.54 17.63 10.49
C MET A 205 -13.55 16.68 11.16
N LEU A 206 -12.70 15.97 10.41
CA LEU A 206 -11.79 14.99 11.01
C LEU A 206 -10.86 15.57 12.09
N PRO A 207 -10.26 16.77 11.94
CA PRO A 207 -9.39 17.34 12.96
C PRO A 207 -10.11 17.69 14.26
N LYS A 208 -11.44 17.86 14.24
CA LYS A 208 -12.24 18.18 15.44
C LYS A 208 -12.44 16.98 16.35
N PHE A 209 -12.43 15.77 15.79
CA PHE A 209 -12.73 14.53 16.52
C PHE A 209 -11.52 13.60 16.66
N ASN A 210 -10.45 13.83 15.90
CA ASN A 210 -9.28 12.94 15.86
C ASN A 210 -7.98 13.71 16.07
N ARG A 211 -7.04 13.09 16.79
CA ARG A 211 -5.66 13.58 16.83
C ARG A 211 -5.01 13.31 15.49
N LEU A 212 -4.25 14.28 14.99
CA LEU A 212 -3.58 14.18 13.70
C LEU A 212 -2.09 13.88 13.88
N ARG A 213 -1.58 13.02 13.01
CA ARG A 213 -0.16 12.80 12.82
C ARG A 213 0.41 14.00 12.07
N ARG A 214 1.40 14.66 12.65
CA ARG A 214 2.12 15.74 11.96
C ARG A 214 3.19 15.11 11.09
N GLY A 215 3.22 15.49 9.81
CA GLY A 215 4.38 15.23 8.96
C GLY A 215 5.53 16.14 9.39
N ASP A 216 6.76 15.64 9.28
CA ASP A 216 7.95 16.49 9.32
C ASP A 216 7.87 17.37 8.07
N GLY A 217 7.41 18.62 8.23
CA GLY A 217 7.12 19.50 7.11
C GLY A 217 8.34 19.70 6.23
N THR A 218 8.25 19.22 4.99
CA THR A 218 9.10 19.67 3.86
C THR A 218 8.28 20.59 2.98
#